data_AF-A0A7S2C5R3-F1
#
_entry.id   AF-A0A7S2C5R3-F1
#
_cell.length_a   1.000
_cell.length_b   1.000
_cell.length_c   1.000
_cell.angle_alpha   90.00
_cell.angle_beta   90.00
_cell.angle_gamma   90.00
#
_symmetry.space_group_name_H-M   'P 1'
#
loop_
_entity.id
_entity.type
_entity.pdbx_description
1 polymer ?
#
loop_
_entity_poly.entity_id
_entity_poly.type
_entity_poly.pdbx_seq_one_letter_code
_entity_poly.pdbx_strand_id
1 'polypeptide(L)'
;VRKAVLKMDELSIAAKKRARESSEIASAKTKKSSQTVTLKGGTAQPPRVIGYLRTNAYVDLYVRVGKRSFSAHSNVLAPATGFFQRHLRESGGARCDYTKPVELPASASSVAFEALLEFWYHGECTIPESLTIKVIEMADFLKAASALK
;
A
#
# COMPACT_ATOMS: atom_id res chain seq x y z
N VAL A 1 -13.09 66.84 -8.67
CA VAL A 1 -13.11 65.54 -7.96
C VAL A 1 -14.39 64.80 -8.35
N ARG A 2 -14.26 63.58 -8.91
CA ARG A 2 -15.31 62.66 -9.39
C ARG A 2 -15.93 63.10 -10.75
N LYS A 3 -16.04 62.29 -11.80
CA LYS A 3 -16.09 60.83 -11.93
C LYS A 3 -15.67 60.47 -13.37
N ALA A 4 -14.44 60.01 -13.53
CA ALA A 4 -14.03 59.16 -14.65
C ALA A 4 -14.39 57.72 -14.27
N VAL A 5 -15.65 57.35 -14.43
CA VAL A 5 -16.14 55.98 -14.22
C VAL A 5 -17.28 55.84 -15.19
N LEU A 6 -17.07 55.05 -16.24
CA LEU A 6 -18.04 54.47 -17.20
C LEU A 6 -17.42 54.43 -18.61
N LYS A 7 -16.35 53.65 -18.77
CA LYS A 7 -15.88 53.12 -20.07
C LYS A 7 -14.84 51.99 -19.88
N MET A 8 -15.06 51.12 -18.90
CA MET A 8 -14.15 49.98 -18.61
C MET A 8 -14.82 48.61 -18.52
N ASP A 9 -16.13 48.49 -18.80
CA ASP A 9 -16.83 47.21 -18.64
C ASP A 9 -16.93 46.35 -19.91
N GLU A 10 -16.77 46.90 -21.12
CA GLU A 10 -16.96 46.12 -22.35
C GLU A 10 -15.73 45.34 -22.85
N LEU A 11 -14.53 45.59 -22.31
CA LEU A 11 -13.31 44.84 -22.70
C LEU A 11 -13.08 43.55 -21.90
N SER A 12 -13.86 43.31 -20.83
CA SER A 12 -13.63 42.18 -19.93
C SER A 12 -14.29 40.87 -20.38
N ILE A 13 -15.31 40.93 -21.25
CA ILE A 13 -16.10 39.75 -21.64
C ILE A 13 -15.48 39.02 -22.85
N ALA A 14 -14.82 39.73 -23.76
CA ALA A 14 -14.24 39.13 -24.97
C ALA A 14 -12.93 38.35 -24.72
N ALA A 15 -12.15 38.71 -23.69
CA ALA A 15 -10.88 38.03 -23.38
C ALA A 15 -11.08 36.68 -22.66
N LYS A 16 -12.23 36.48 -21.99
CA LYS A 16 -12.50 35.27 -21.22
C LYS A 16 -13.03 34.11 -22.08
N LYS A 17 -13.43 34.37 -23.33
CA LYS A 17 -14.00 33.35 -24.22
C LYS A 17 -12.95 32.60 -25.05
N ARG A 18 -11.79 33.21 -25.36
CA ARG A 18 -10.71 32.56 -26.13
C ARG A 18 -9.74 31.71 -25.31
N ALA A 19 -9.71 31.88 -23.98
CA ALA A 19 -8.85 31.07 -23.11
C ALA A 19 -9.42 29.68 -22.81
N ARG A 20 -10.67 29.39 -23.21
CA ARG A 20 -11.37 28.14 -22.88
C ARG A 20 -11.28 27.08 -23.97
N GLU A 21 -11.03 27.45 -25.23
CA GLU A 21 -10.96 26.49 -26.35
C GLU A 21 -9.56 25.92 -26.60
N SER A 22 -8.50 26.52 -26.03
CA SER A 22 -7.12 26.04 -26.21
C SER A 22 -6.63 25.09 -25.12
N SER A 23 -7.43 24.85 -24.07
CA SER A 23 -7.06 23.97 -22.95
C SER A 23 -7.68 22.57 -23.03
N GLU A 24 -8.63 22.32 -23.92
CA GLU A 24 -9.27 21.00 -24.07
C GLU A 24 -8.47 20.00 -24.90
N ILE A 25 -7.47 20.45 -25.68
CA ILE A 25 -6.73 19.55 -26.61
C ILE A 25 -5.41 19.05 -25.99
N ALA A 26 -4.94 19.63 -24.87
CA ALA A 26 -3.61 19.34 -24.30
C ALA A 26 -3.60 18.51 -23.00
N SER A 27 -4.72 17.88 -22.62
CA SER A 27 -4.73 16.94 -21.49
C SER A 27 -5.43 15.62 -21.81
N ALA A 28 -5.27 15.15 -23.05
CA ALA A 28 -5.41 13.73 -23.39
C ALA A 28 -4.06 13.01 -23.21
N LYS A 29 -3.37 13.21 -22.07
CA LYS A 29 -2.22 12.40 -21.67
C LYS A 29 -2.73 11.16 -20.94
N THR A 30 -2.95 10.11 -21.73
CA THR A 30 -2.86 8.70 -21.34
C THR A 30 -3.53 8.35 -20.00
N LYS A 31 -4.86 8.22 -20.00
CA LYS A 31 -5.55 7.33 -19.04
C LYS A 31 -5.10 5.90 -19.31
N LYS A 32 -3.94 5.52 -18.78
CA LYS A 32 -3.61 4.10 -18.58
C LYS A 32 -4.66 3.64 -17.58
N SER A 33 -5.67 2.91 -18.05
CA SER A 33 -6.66 2.30 -17.16
C SER A 33 -5.87 1.53 -16.11
N SER A 34 -5.84 2.03 -14.88
CA SER A 34 -5.20 1.33 -13.78
C SER A 34 -6.09 0.16 -13.43
N GLN A 35 -5.94 -0.93 -14.17
CA GLN A 35 -6.62 -2.17 -13.85
C GLN A 35 -6.12 -2.60 -12.47
N THR A 36 -7.06 -2.81 -11.56
CA THR A 36 -6.81 -3.26 -10.19
C THR A 36 -7.31 -4.67 -10.04
N VAL A 37 -6.56 -5.49 -9.30
CA VAL A 37 -6.88 -6.87 -8.98
C VAL A 37 -7.13 -6.94 -7.48
N THR A 38 -8.23 -7.55 -7.07
CA THR A 38 -8.52 -7.81 -5.65
C THR A 38 -8.18 -9.26 -5.34
N LEU A 39 -7.22 -9.46 -4.44
CA LEU A 39 -6.92 -10.75 -3.85
C LEU A 39 -7.92 -11.01 -2.72
N LYS A 40 -8.63 -12.13 -2.79
CA LYS A 40 -9.65 -12.56 -1.82
C LYS A 40 -9.32 -13.96 -1.30
N GLY A 41 -10.08 -14.44 -0.32
CA GLY A 41 -9.95 -15.81 0.20
C GLY A 41 -9.19 -15.93 1.52
N GLY A 42 -8.70 -14.81 2.07
CA GLY A 42 -8.16 -14.76 3.42
C GLY A 42 -9.27 -14.66 4.47
N THR A 43 -8.94 -15.03 5.72
CA THR A 43 -9.83 -14.79 6.87
C THR A 43 -9.39 -13.50 7.55
N ALA A 44 -10.29 -12.52 7.62
CA ALA A 44 -10.03 -11.26 8.29
C ALA A 44 -9.74 -11.50 9.78
N GLN A 45 -8.74 -10.80 10.31
CA GLN A 45 -8.49 -10.76 11.74
C GLN A 45 -9.59 -10.00 12.47
N PRO A 46 -9.82 -10.27 13.76
CA PRO A 46 -10.78 -9.50 14.54
C PRO A 46 -10.50 -8.00 14.48
N PRO A 47 -11.53 -7.12 14.42
CA PRO A 47 -11.33 -5.67 14.30
C PRO A 47 -10.40 -5.05 15.36
N ARG A 48 -10.35 -5.65 16.56
CA ARG A 48 -9.41 -5.24 17.61
C ARG A 48 -7.95 -5.44 17.22
N VAL A 49 -7.61 -6.58 16.61
CA VAL A 49 -6.25 -6.91 16.16
C VAL A 49 -5.83 -5.98 15.01
N ILE A 50 -6.74 -5.71 14.08
CA ILE A 50 -6.53 -4.71 13.01
C ILE A 50 -6.28 -3.32 13.62
N GLY A 51 -7.03 -2.96 14.67
CA GLY A 51 -6.82 -1.73 15.43
C GLY A 51 -5.41 -1.62 16.03
N TYR A 52 -4.86 -2.72 16.55
CA TYR A 52 -3.52 -2.75 17.11
C TYR A 52 -2.43 -2.50 16.07
N LEU A 53 -2.60 -2.98 14.83
CA LEU A 53 -1.67 -2.69 13.74
C LEU A 53 -1.57 -1.18 13.47
N ARG A 54 -2.70 -0.46 13.48
CA ARG A 54 -2.72 0.99 13.26
C ARG A 54 -2.07 1.77 14.39
N THR A 55 -2.20 1.31 15.63
CA THR A 55 -1.61 1.99 16.81
C THR A 55 -0.23 1.46 17.17
N ASN A 56 0.31 0.48 16.43
CA ASN A 56 1.50 -0.30 16.80
C ASN A 56 1.44 -0.89 18.22
N ALA A 57 0.24 -1.19 18.73
CA ALA A 57 0.09 -1.82 20.04
C ALA A 57 0.44 -3.31 19.94
N TYR A 58 1.08 -3.87 20.95
CA TYR A 58 1.42 -5.30 21.03
C TYR A 58 2.26 -5.86 19.87
N VAL A 59 2.91 -5.00 19.11
CA VAL A 59 3.83 -5.40 18.03
C VAL A 59 5.06 -6.05 18.64
N ASP A 60 5.35 -7.27 18.21
CA ASP A 60 6.46 -8.10 18.67
C ASP A 60 7.38 -8.54 17.51
N LEU A 61 7.07 -8.15 16.27
CA LEU A 61 7.87 -8.44 15.09
C LEU A 61 8.11 -7.19 14.25
N TYR A 62 9.37 -6.98 13.90
CA TYR A 62 9.82 -5.95 12.97
C TYR A 62 10.36 -6.59 11.71
N VAL A 63 9.84 -6.20 10.56
CA VAL A 63 10.28 -6.73 9.26
C VAL A 63 10.86 -5.59 8.44
N ARG A 64 12.09 -5.74 7.97
CA ARG A 64 12.74 -4.78 7.08
C ARG A 64 12.74 -5.30 5.66
N VAL A 65 12.20 -4.52 4.73
CA VAL A 65 12.14 -4.83 3.29
C VAL A 65 12.79 -3.68 2.53
N GLY A 66 14.05 -3.86 2.17
CA GLY A 66 14.90 -2.79 1.64
C GLY A 66 14.99 -1.62 2.64
N LYS A 67 14.51 -0.44 2.23
CA LYS A 67 14.54 0.79 3.05
C LYS A 67 13.30 0.99 3.94
N ARG A 68 12.27 0.13 3.80
CA ARG A 68 11.03 0.23 4.57
C ARG A 68 11.05 -0.76 5.72
N SER A 69 10.47 -0.35 6.85
CA SER A 69 10.28 -1.20 8.01
C SER A 69 8.79 -1.32 8.32
N PHE A 70 8.37 -2.52 8.69
CA PHE A 70 6.98 -2.87 8.97
C PHE A 70 6.89 -3.46 10.38
N SER A 71 5.94 -2.95 11.15
CA SER A 71 5.53 -3.49 12.43
C SER A 71 4.45 -4.54 12.20
N ALA A 72 4.58 -5.71 12.83
CA ALA A 72 3.56 -6.75 12.75
C ALA A 72 3.52 -7.62 14.01
N HIS A 73 2.46 -8.40 14.14
CA HIS A 73 2.29 -9.39 15.20
C HIS A 73 2.73 -10.77 14.70
N SER A 74 3.62 -11.41 15.46
CA SER A 74 4.16 -12.74 15.18
C SER A 74 3.05 -13.80 15.12
N ASN A 75 2.02 -13.66 15.97
CA ASN A 75 0.86 -14.56 16.00
C ASN A 75 -0.05 -14.46 14.77
N VAL A 76 0.05 -13.38 13.97
CA VAL A 76 -0.63 -13.24 12.68
C VAL A 76 0.25 -13.79 11.56
N LEU A 77 1.54 -13.47 11.55
CA LEU A 77 2.45 -13.83 10.46
C LEU A 77 2.95 -15.28 10.49
N ALA A 78 3.18 -15.85 11.68
CA ALA A 78 3.62 -17.23 11.84
C ALA A 78 2.64 -18.26 11.25
N PRO A 79 1.32 -18.20 11.51
CA PRO A 79 0.39 -19.14 10.88
C PRO A 79 0.17 -18.85 9.40
N ALA A 80 0.36 -17.60 8.96
CA ALA A 80 0.14 -17.21 7.57
C ALA A 80 1.31 -17.58 6.64
N THR A 81 2.53 -17.74 7.17
CA THR A 81 3.75 -17.90 6.37
C THR A 81 4.69 -18.94 6.96
N GLY A 82 5.17 -19.86 6.13
CA GLY A 82 6.19 -20.82 6.57
C GLY A 82 7.52 -20.14 6.92
N PHE A 83 7.85 -19.03 6.26
CA PHE A 83 9.09 -18.28 6.52
C PHE A 83 9.15 -17.72 7.94
N PHE A 84 8.15 -16.93 8.37
CA PHE A 84 8.17 -16.34 9.71
C PHE A 84 8.00 -17.42 10.79
N GLN A 85 7.21 -18.46 10.54
CA GLN A 85 7.11 -19.60 11.46
C GLN A 85 8.48 -20.25 11.73
N ARG A 86 9.24 -20.54 10.67
CA ARG A 86 10.57 -21.12 10.79
C ARG A 86 11.54 -20.18 11.48
N HIS A 87 11.55 -18.90 11.06
CA HIS A 87 12.41 -17.88 11.64
C HIS A 87 12.19 -17.74 13.15
N LEU A 88 10.94 -17.61 13.58
CA LEU A 88 10.56 -17.49 15.00
C LEU A 88 10.95 -18.73 15.80
N ARG A 89 10.83 -19.93 15.22
CA ARG A 89 11.25 -21.18 15.86
C ARG A 89 12.77 -21.22 16.08
N GLU A 90 13.54 -20.80 15.08
CA GLU A 90 15.01 -20.76 15.14
C GLU A 90 15.53 -19.65 16.07
N SER A 91 14.80 -18.53 16.19
CA SER A 91 15.16 -17.42 17.08
C SER A 91 14.76 -17.63 18.55
N GLY A 92 14.09 -18.74 18.88
CA GLY A 92 13.61 -19.02 20.24
C GLY A 92 12.30 -18.32 20.62
N GLY A 93 11.49 -17.93 19.64
CA GLY A 93 10.19 -17.28 19.82
C GLY A 93 10.15 -15.81 19.38
N ALA A 94 8.98 -15.19 19.58
CA ALA A 94 8.78 -13.76 19.34
C ALA A 94 9.66 -12.95 20.29
N ARG A 95 10.57 -12.15 19.72
CA ARG A 95 11.41 -11.21 20.47
C ARG A 95 10.89 -9.82 20.18
N CYS A 96 10.32 -9.14 21.18
CA CYS A 96 10.01 -7.71 21.14
C CYS A 96 11.28 -6.84 21.12
N ASP A 97 12.33 -7.29 20.44
CA ASP A 97 13.59 -6.57 20.34
C ASP A 97 13.62 -5.80 19.01
N TYR A 98 13.23 -4.53 19.09
CA TYR A 98 13.24 -3.56 18.02
C TYR A 98 14.64 -3.39 17.38
N THR A 99 15.71 -3.82 18.06
CA THR A 99 17.07 -3.68 17.57
C THR A 99 17.45 -4.71 16.50
N LYS A 100 16.67 -5.79 16.35
CA LYS A 100 16.95 -6.89 15.40
C LYS A 100 15.73 -7.18 14.52
N PRO A 101 15.47 -6.35 13.50
CA PRO A 101 14.42 -6.64 12.53
C PRO A 101 14.76 -7.89 11.72
N VAL A 102 13.72 -8.62 11.31
CA VAL A 102 13.82 -9.67 10.31
C VAL A 102 14.05 -9.02 8.95
N GLU A 103 15.24 -9.19 8.40
CA GLU A 103 15.60 -8.60 7.11
C GLU A 103 15.20 -9.53 5.97
N LEU A 104 14.36 -9.02 5.06
CA LEU A 104 14.08 -9.69 3.79
C LEU A 104 15.15 -9.33 2.74
N PRO A 105 15.35 -10.19 1.73
CA PRO A 105 16.33 -9.93 0.66
C PRO A 105 16.14 -8.57 0.00
N ALA A 106 17.23 -7.94 -0.46
CA ALA A 106 17.17 -6.63 -1.12
C ALA A 106 16.33 -6.63 -2.41
N SER A 107 16.16 -7.80 -3.05
CA SER A 107 15.30 -7.99 -4.22
C SER A 107 13.79 -7.99 -3.87
N ALA A 108 13.44 -8.15 -2.60
CA ALA A 108 12.06 -8.23 -2.15
C ALA A 108 11.35 -6.87 -2.30
N SER A 109 10.15 -6.89 -2.88
CA SER A 109 9.36 -5.66 -3.07
C SER A 109 8.62 -5.27 -1.80
N SER A 110 8.96 -4.12 -1.23
CA SER A 110 8.28 -3.59 -0.03
C SER A 110 6.79 -3.30 -0.25
N VAL A 111 6.40 -2.89 -1.46
CA VAL A 111 4.98 -2.66 -1.82
C VAL A 111 4.22 -3.98 -1.92
N ALA A 112 4.85 -5.04 -2.44
CA ALA A 112 4.24 -6.37 -2.48
C ALA A 112 4.08 -6.95 -1.06
N PHE A 113 5.07 -6.74 -0.19
CA PHE A 113 4.99 -7.15 1.21
C PHE A 113 3.84 -6.43 1.94
N GLU A 114 3.70 -5.13 1.74
CA GLU A 114 2.61 -4.33 2.33
C GLU A 114 1.23 -4.83 1.89
N ALA A 115 1.06 -5.15 0.61
CA ALA A 115 -0.20 -5.71 0.11
C ALA A 115 -0.53 -7.09 0.71
N LEU A 116 0.48 -7.95 0.90
CA LEU A 116 0.29 -9.23 1.60
C LEU A 116 -0.01 -9.03 3.09
N LEU A 117 0.62 -8.02 3.71
CA LEU A 117 0.32 -7.67 5.09
C LEU A 117 -1.14 -7.24 5.24
N GLU A 118 -1.64 -6.40 4.34
CA GLU A 118 -3.05 -6.04 4.30
C GLU A 118 -3.94 -7.29 4.14
N PHE A 119 -3.59 -8.18 3.22
CA PHE A 119 -4.32 -9.43 3.01
C PHE A 119 -4.38 -10.30 4.28
N TRP A 120 -3.28 -10.47 5.02
CA TRP A 120 -3.28 -11.30 6.23
C TRP A 120 -4.07 -10.70 7.40
N TYR A 121 -4.22 -9.38 7.45
CA TYR A 121 -5.01 -8.71 8.48
C TYR A 121 -6.48 -8.57 8.09
N HIS A 122 -6.77 -8.25 6.84
CA HIS A 122 -8.11 -7.91 6.36
C HIS A 122 -8.81 -9.05 5.61
N GLY A 123 -8.08 -10.12 5.25
CA GLY A 123 -8.59 -11.24 4.47
C GLY A 123 -8.72 -10.97 2.97
N GLU A 124 -8.55 -9.72 2.55
CA GLU A 124 -8.50 -9.29 1.16
C GLU A 124 -7.58 -8.08 1.01
N CYS A 125 -7.06 -7.86 -0.19
CA CYS A 125 -6.35 -6.63 -0.53
C CYS A 125 -6.57 -6.28 -2.00
N THR A 126 -6.53 -4.99 -2.34
CA THR A 126 -6.68 -4.53 -3.72
C THR A 126 -5.38 -3.89 -4.18
N ILE A 127 -4.81 -4.44 -5.26
CA ILE A 127 -3.52 -4.02 -5.80
C ILE A 127 -3.64 -3.61 -7.26
N PRO A 128 -2.74 -2.75 -7.78
CA PRO A 128 -2.61 -2.56 -9.21
C PRO A 128 -2.20 -3.86 -9.90
N GLU A 129 -2.73 -4.14 -11.08
CA GLU A 129 -2.41 -5.35 -11.85
C GLU A 129 -0.90 -5.50 -12.11
N SER A 130 -0.19 -4.38 -12.29
CA SER A 130 1.27 -4.34 -12.46
C SER A 130 2.07 -4.84 -11.25
N LEU A 131 1.44 -4.91 -10.06
CA LEU A 131 2.06 -5.41 -8.84
C LEU A 131 1.82 -6.92 -8.63
N THR A 132 0.88 -7.53 -9.36
CA THR A 132 0.44 -8.92 -9.17
C THR A 132 1.60 -9.91 -9.18
N ILE A 133 2.48 -9.83 -10.19
CA ILE A 133 3.64 -10.74 -10.30
C ILE A 133 4.54 -10.63 -9.07
N LYS A 134 4.81 -9.40 -8.61
CA LYS A 134 5.65 -9.16 -7.43
C LYS A 134 5.01 -9.67 -6.15
N VAL A 135 3.68 -9.61 -6.03
CA VAL A 135 2.95 -10.18 -4.90
C VAL A 135 3.03 -11.70 -4.90
N ILE A 136 2.89 -12.33 -6.07
CA ILE A 136 3.03 -13.79 -6.21
C ILE A 136 4.45 -14.24 -5.85
N GLU A 137 5.47 -13.58 -6.40
CA GLU A 137 6.88 -13.86 -6.08
C GLU A 137 7.18 -13.72 -4.58
N MET A 138 6.66 -12.65 -3.96
CA MET A 138 6.80 -12.44 -2.53
C MET A 138 6.08 -13.52 -1.71
N ALA A 139 4.86 -13.90 -2.11
CA ALA A 139 4.08 -14.92 -1.43
C ALA A 139 4.77 -16.30 -1.50
N ASP A 140 5.36 -16.66 -2.65
CA ASP A 140 6.15 -17.89 -2.76
C ASP A 140 7.42 -17.83 -1.91
N PHE A 141 8.13 -16.69 -1.93
CA PHE A 141 9.31 -16.50 -1.09
C PHE A 141 8.99 -16.68 0.40
N LEU A 142 7.89 -16.10 0.88
CA LEU A 142 7.43 -16.23 2.26
C LEU A 142 6.77 -17.57 2.58
N LYS A 143 6.58 -18.43 1.57
CA LYS A 143 5.85 -19.70 1.67
C LYS A 143 4.45 -19.47 2.26
N ALA A 144 3.76 -18.46 1.74
CA ALA A 144 2.43 -18.04 2.13
C ALA A 144 1.36 -18.80 1.33
N ALA A 145 1.13 -20.08 1.68
CA ALA A 145 0.23 -20.98 0.95
C ALA A 145 -1.26 -20.55 1.00
N SER A 146 -1.64 -19.67 1.92
CA SER A 146 -3.00 -19.17 2.07
C SER A 146 -3.29 -17.90 1.26
N ALA A 147 -2.27 -17.21 0.75
CA ALA A 147 -2.44 -15.92 0.08
C ALA A 147 -2.78 -16.02 -1.43
N LEU A 148 -2.68 -17.22 -2.01
CA LEU A 148 -2.78 -17.46 -3.46
C LEU A 148 -3.85 -18.50 -3.83
N LYS A 149 -4.87 -18.69 -2.98
CA LYS A 149 -5.97 -19.65 -3.25
C LYS A 149 -7.17 -18.98 -3.88
#